data_AF-A0A9Q1AYM6-F1
#
_entry.id   AF-A0A9Q1AYM6-F1
#
_cell.length_a   1.000
_cell.length_b   1.000
_cell.length_c   1.000
_cell.angle_alpha   90.00
_cell.angle_beta   90.00
_cell.angle_gamma   90.00
#
_symmetry.space_group_name_H-M   'P 1'
#
loop_
_entity.id
_entity.type
_entity.pdbx_description
1 polymer ?
#
loop_
_entity_poly.entity_id
_entity_poly.type
_entity_poly.pdbx_seq_one_letter_code
_entity_poly.pdbx_strand_id
1 'polypeptide(L)'
;MDMLHNMGPETVVITSSDLQAPSGDDYLIALGSHRKMTADGTTVTQRIRMESPKVDAVFVGTGDLFAAMLLAWTHKHPDNLKVACEKTVSAMQHVLQRTIRSAK
;
A
#
# COMPACT_ATOMS: atom_id res chain seq x y z
N MET A 1 -3.52 3.20 -12.92
CA MET A 1 -3.52 1.78 -12.52
C MET A 1 -3.76 0.85 -13.69
N ASP A 2 -4.74 1.12 -14.54
CA ASP A 2 -5.12 0.21 -15.64
C ASP A 2 -3.98 -0.06 -16.62
N MET A 3 -3.18 0.96 -16.94
CA MET A 3 -1.97 0.78 -17.75
C MET A 3 -1.02 -0.27 -17.16
N LEU A 4 -0.77 -0.23 -15.85
CA LEU A 4 0.11 -1.19 -15.18
C LEU A 4 -0.50 -2.58 -15.17
N HIS A 5 -1.81 -2.71 -14.94
CA HIS A 5 -2.47 -4.02 -15.03
C HIS A 5 -2.42 -4.60 -16.45
N ASN A 6 -2.49 -3.76 -17.48
CA ASN A 6 -2.37 -4.20 -18.87
C ASN A 6 -0.95 -4.69 -19.23
N MET A 7 0.04 -4.43 -18.37
CA MET A 7 1.39 -4.98 -18.50
C MET A 7 1.54 -6.36 -17.85
N GLY A 8 0.53 -6.88 -17.15
CA GLY A 8 0.54 -8.22 -16.54
C GLY A 8 0.10 -8.33 -15.08
N PRO A 9 0.54 -7.47 -14.13
CA PRO A 9 0.27 -7.69 -12.72
C PRO A 9 -1.22 -7.56 -12.36
N GLU A 10 -1.74 -8.56 -11.66
CA GLU A 10 -3.10 -8.54 -11.09
C GLU A 10 -3.23 -7.54 -9.94
N THR A 11 -2.18 -7.42 -9.12
CA THR A 11 -2.13 -6.48 -7.99
C THR A 11 -1.09 -5.40 -8.26
N VAL A 12 -1.50 -4.15 -8.16
CA VAL A 12 -0.65 -2.97 -8.29
C VAL A 12 -0.80 -2.11 -7.05
N VAL A 13 0.30 -1.75 -6.42
CA VAL A 13 0.33 -0.84 -5.27
C VAL A 13 1.36 0.25 -5.51
N ILE A 14 0.92 1.51 -5.48
CA ILE A 14 1.79 2.69 -5.40
C ILE A 14 1.90 3.01 -3.90
N THR A 15 3.07 2.76 -3.33
CA THR A 15 3.29 2.79 -1.87
C THR A 15 3.17 4.17 -1.26
N SER A 16 3.51 5.21 -2.02
CA SER A 16 3.45 6.61 -1.61
C SER A 16 3.44 7.53 -2.83
N SER A 17 2.83 8.70 -2.69
CA SER A 17 2.82 9.76 -3.69
C SER A 17 2.55 11.10 -3.01
N ASP A 18 2.99 12.18 -3.64
CA ASP A 18 2.69 13.57 -3.25
C ASP A 18 1.38 14.09 -3.87
N LEU A 19 0.46 13.17 -4.21
CA LEU A 19 -0.90 13.54 -4.58
C LEU A 19 -1.56 14.26 -3.40
N GLN A 20 -2.35 15.29 -3.69
CA GLN A 20 -2.97 16.13 -2.66
C GLN A 20 -3.89 15.29 -1.75
N ALA A 21 -3.48 15.13 -0.49
CA ALA A 21 -4.27 14.45 0.52
C ALA A 21 -5.32 15.41 1.09
N PRO A 22 -6.58 14.96 1.27
CA PRO A 22 -7.60 15.72 2.00
C PRO A 22 -7.17 16.14 3.40
N SER A 23 -6.31 15.33 4.03
CA SER A 23 -5.79 15.57 5.39
C SER A 23 -4.61 16.57 5.44
N GLY A 24 -4.17 17.10 4.29
CA GLY A 24 -3.11 18.12 4.17
C GLY A 24 -1.75 17.57 3.71
N ASP A 25 -0.78 18.48 3.55
CA ASP A 25 0.52 18.20 2.91
C ASP A 25 1.43 17.27 3.73
N ASP A 26 1.12 17.10 5.02
CA ASP A 26 1.82 16.19 5.93
C ASP A 26 1.37 14.73 5.80
N TYR A 27 0.60 14.39 4.76
CA TYR A 27 0.15 13.02 4.49
C TYR A 27 0.67 12.52 3.15
N LEU A 28 0.97 11.22 3.09
CA LEU A 28 1.26 10.49 1.86
C LEU A 28 0.01 9.73 1.42
N ILE A 29 -0.21 9.68 0.11
CA ILE A 29 -1.25 8.84 -0.49
C ILE A 29 -0.63 7.55 -1.03
N ALA A 30 -1.13 6.41 -0.53
CA ALA A 30 -0.91 5.10 -1.10
C ALA A 30 -2.15 4.66 -1.89
N LEU A 31 -1.92 4.05 -3.06
CA LEU A 31 -2.98 3.57 -3.95
C LEU A 31 -2.80 2.07 -4.19
N GLY A 32 -3.89 1.32 -4.08
CA GLY A 32 -3.90 -0.12 -4.37
C GLY A 32 -4.99 -0.46 -5.39
N SER A 33 -4.69 -1.38 -6.28
CA SER A 33 -5.64 -1.93 -7.25
C SER A 33 -5.40 -3.42 -7.42
N HIS A 34 -6.45 -4.23 -7.31
CA HIS A 34 -6.42 -5.67 -7.56
C HIS A 34 -7.47 -6.03 -8.60
N ARG A 35 -7.05 -6.69 -9.68
CA ARG A 35 -7.89 -7.10 -10.79
C ARG A 35 -7.81 -8.61 -10.95
N LYS A 36 -8.95 -9.28 -10.82
CA LYS A 36 -9.06 -10.74 -10.92
C LYS A 36 -10.18 -11.12 -11.88
N MET A 37 -9.91 -12.09 -12.74
CA MET A 37 -10.93 -12.70 -13.60
C MET A 37 -11.61 -13.83 -12.83
N THR A 38 -12.92 -13.80 -12.76
CA THR A 38 -13.73 -14.85 -12.14
C THR A 38 -13.96 -16.00 -13.12
N ALA A 39 -14.42 -17.14 -12.62
CA ALA A 39 -14.64 -18.34 -13.44
C ALA A 39 -15.70 -18.15 -14.54
N ASP A 40 -16.60 -17.20 -14.38
CA ASP A 40 -17.61 -16.80 -15.39
C ASP A 40 -17.07 -15.82 -16.44
N GLY A 41 -15.77 -15.48 -16.37
CA GLY A 41 -15.10 -14.57 -17.30
C GLY A 41 -15.29 -13.08 -16.97
N THR A 42 -16.01 -12.72 -15.92
CA THR A 42 -16.12 -11.32 -15.49
C THR A 42 -14.85 -10.85 -14.79
N THR A 43 -14.55 -9.54 -14.88
CA THR A 43 -13.38 -8.96 -14.22
C THR A 43 -13.82 -8.15 -13.01
N VAL A 44 -13.41 -8.60 -11.82
CA VAL A 44 -13.64 -7.87 -10.58
C VAL A 44 -12.42 -7.01 -10.28
N THR A 45 -12.66 -5.73 -9.99
CA THR A 45 -11.59 -4.78 -9.65
C THR A 45 -11.85 -4.15 -8.29
N GLN A 46 -10.90 -4.32 -7.37
CA GLN A 46 -10.86 -3.59 -6.10
C GLN A 46 -9.89 -2.43 -6.23
N ARG A 47 -10.29 -1.23 -5.81
CA ARG A 47 -9.41 -0.06 -5.73
C ARG A 47 -9.50 0.56 -4.35
N ILE A 48 -8.35 0.92 -3.79
CA ILE A 48 -8.24 1.54 -2.48
C ILE A 48 -7.31 2.74 -2.53
N ARG A 49 -7.62 3.71 -1.68
CA ARG A 49 -6.76 4.86 -1.36
C ARG A 49 -6.56 4.86 0.15
N MET A 50 -5.33 5.02 0.59
CA MET A 50 -5.00 5.18 2.01
C MET A 50 -4.17 6.43 2.20
N GLU A 51 -4.40 7.10 3.32
CA GLU A 51 -3.64 8.26 3.77
C GLU A 51 -2.83 7.84 4.98
N SER A 52 -1.57 8.23 5.04
CA SER A 52 -0.72 7.99 6.21
C SER A 52 0.15 9.21 6.50
N PRO A 53 0.31 9.59 7.77
CA PRO A 53 1.10 10.75 8.13
C PRO A 53 2.56 10.55 7.71
N LYS A 54 3.15 11.60 7.15
CA LYS A 54 4.58 11.72 6.90
C LYS A 54 5.31 11.66 8.23
N VAL A 55 6.43 10.96 8.25
CA VAL A 55 7.40 11.04 9.34
C VAL A 55 8.51 11.94 8.82
N ASP A 56 8.86 12.98 9.58
CA ASP A 56 9.89 13.96 9.22
C ASP A 56 11.31 13.37 9.34
N ALA A 57 11.59 12.42 8.46
CA ALA A 57 12.87 11.77 8.29
C ALA A 57 12.90 10.98 6.96
N VAL A 58 14.09 10.85 6.38
CA VAL A 58 14.32 10.01 5.20
C VAL A 58 14.86 8.66 5.67
N PHE A 59 14.08 7.60 5.46
CA PHE A 59 14.45 6.24 5.80
C PHE A 59 14.85 5.46 4.55
N VAL A 60 15.72 4.46 4.73
CA VAL A 60 16.12 3.51 3.68
C VAL A 60 15.60 2.11 4.05
N GLY A 61 15.20 1.32 3.05
CA GLY A 61 14.68 -0.04 3.23
C GLY A 61 13.17 -0.12 3.54
N THR A 62 12.46 1.01 3.57
CA THR A 62 11.01 1.05 3.81
C THR A 62 10.21 0.37 2.71
N GLY A 63 10.64 0.50 1.45
CA GLY A 63 10.05 -0.18 0.31
C GLY A 63 10.18 -1.71 0.39
N ASP A 64 11.36 -2.19 0.77
CA ASP A 64 11.63 -3.62 0.94
C ASP A 64 10.75 -4.22 2.05
N LEU A 65 10.68 -3.54 3.20
CA LEU A 65 9.83 -3.93 4.32
C LEU A 65 8.34 -3.92 3.93
N PHE A 66 7.89 -2.88 3.21
CA PHE A 66 6.51 -2.79 2.72
C PHE A 66 6.17 -3.97 1.81
N ALA A 67 7.02 -4.27 0.83
CA ALA A 67 6.79 -5.37 -0.11
C ALA A 67 6.74 -6.74 0.60
N ALA A 68 7.66 -6.99 1.54
CA ALA A 68 7.69 -8.23 2.30
C ALA A 68 6.43 -8.43 3.15
N MET A 69 5.95 -7.38 3.82
CA MET A 69 4.71 -7.44 4.61
C MET A 69 3.46 -7.55 3.72
N LEU A 70 3.43 -6.82 2.60
CA LEU A 70 2.33 -6.89 1.65
C LEU A 70 2.19 -8.31 1.07
N LEU A 71 3.31 -8.97 0.76
CA LEU A 71 3.32 -10.38 0.33
C LEU A 71 2.66 -11.28 1.38
N ALA A 72 3.05 -11.16 2.65
CA ALA A 72 2.47 -11.97 3.72
C ALA A 72 0.97 -11.72 3.91
N TRP A 73 0.54 -10.45 3.86
CA TRP A 73 -0.87 -10.11 4.08
C TRP A 73 -1.76 -10.37 2.88
N THR A 74 -1.27 -10.24 1.66
CA THR A 74 -2.01 -10.65 0.45
C THR A 74 -2.11 -12.17 0.34
N HIS A 75 -1.09 -12.92 0.80
CA HIS A 75 -1.22 -14.37 0.94
C HIS A 75 -2.31 -14.76 1.95
N LYS A 76 -2.37 -14.08 3.11
CA LYS A 76 -3.39 -14.34 4.13
C LYS A 76 -4.79 -13.84 3.76
N HIS A 77 -4.88 -12.81 2.92
CA HIS A 77 -6.11 -12.15 2.50
C HIS A 77 -6.16 -12.00 0.97
N PRO A 78 -6.23 -13.11 0.21
CA PRO A 78 -6.02 -13.11 -1.24
C PRO A 78 -7.05 -12.27 -2.03
N ASP A 79 -8.29 -12.21 -1.54
CA ASP A 79 -9.38 -11.46 -2.20
C ASP A 79 -9.74 -10.16 -1.45
N ASN A 80 -8.87 -9.67 -0.56
CA ASN A 80 -9.13 -8.46 0.24
C ASN A 80 -7.90 -7.57 0.31
N LEU A 81 -7.62 -6.89 -0.81
CA LEU A 81 -6.50 -5.96 -0.92
C LEU A 81 -6.58 -4.84 0.13
N LYS A 82 -7.79 -4.40 0.46
CA LYS A 82 -8.03 -3.39 1.51
C LYS A 82 -7.39 -3.80 2.83
N VAL A 83 -7.75 -4.97 3.36
CA VAL A 83 -7.23 -5.46 4.65
C VAL A 83 -5.73 -5.71 4.57
N ALA A 84 -5.23 -6.26 3.45
CA ALA A 84 -3.81 -6.53 3.29
C ALA A 84 -2.98 -5.23 3.35
N CYS A 85 -3.44 -4.20 2.65
CA CYS A 85 -2.79 -2.90 2.64
C CYS A 85 -2.94 -2.15 3.98
N GLU A 86 -4.11 -2.18 4.62
CA GLU A 86 -4.32 -1.56 5.94
C GLU A 86 -3.35 -2.13 6.98
N LYS A 87 -3.18 -3.44 7.01
CA LYS A 87 -2.24 -4.11 7.93
C LYS A 87 -0.79 -3.77 7.61
N THR A 88 -0.44 -3.72 6.33
CA THR A 88 0.92 -3.36 5.87
C THR A 88 1.27 -1.92 6.26
N VAL A 89 0.40 -0.96 5.95
CA VAL A 89 0.60 0.47 6.27
C VAL A 89 0.61 0.68 7.78
N SER A 90 -0.27 0.01 8.53
CA SER A 90 -0.28 0.09 9.99
C SER A 90 1.03 -0.43 10.60
N ALA A 91 1.56 -1.55 10.12
CA ALA A 91 2.84 -2.08 10.57
C ALA A 91 4.00 -1.13 10.23
N MET A 92 4.01 -0.57 9.01
CA MET A 92 4.98 0.45 8.60
C MET A 92 4.98 1.65 9.54
N GLN A 93 3.80 2.21 9.84
CA GLN A 93 3.68 3.35 10.74
C GLN A 93 4.23 3.05 12.14
N HIS A 94 3.96 1.87 12.70
CA HIS A 94 4.55 1.48 13.98
C HIS A 94 6.09 1.38 13.93
N VAL A 95 6.64 0.78 12.86
CA VAL A 95 8.09 0.65 12.68
C VAL A 95 8.74 2.02 12.54
N LEU A 96 8.21 2.91 11.70
CA LEU A 96 8.75 4.25 11.49
C LEU A 96 8.69 5.09 12.76
N GLN A 97 7.56 5.08 13.46
CA GLN A 97 7.37 5.81 14.72
C GLN A 97 8.29 5.30 15.83
N ARG A 98 8.56 3.98 15.89
CA ARG A 98 9.54 3.43 16.84
C ARG A 98 10.96 3.85 16.46
N THR A 99 11.31 3.77 15.18
CA THR A 99 12.65 4.06 14.68
C THR A 99 13.04 5.51 14.94
N ILE A 100 12.16 6.48 14.63
CA ILE A 100 12.45 7.89 14.87
C ILE A 100 12.56 8.23 16.37
N ARG A 101 11.76 7.59 17.22
CA ARG A 101 11.83 7.78 18.68
C ARG A 101 13.11 7.22 19.29
N SER A 102 13.72 6.21 18.69
CA SER A 102 15.00 5.65 19.13
C SER A 102 16.22 6.35 18.53
N ALA A 103 16.02 7.15 17.48
CA ALA A 103 17.07 7.93 16.82
C ALA A 103 17.19 9.38 17.35
N LYS A 104 16.15 9.88 18.02
CA LYS A 104 16.18 11.11 18.81
C LYS A 104 16.76 10.85 20.19
#